data_AF-X1B471-F1
#
_entry.id   AF-X1B471-F1
#
_cell.length_a   1.000
_cell.length_b   1.000
_cell.length_c   1.000
_cell.angle_alpha   90.00
_cell.angle_beta   90.00
_cell.angle_gamma   90.00
#
_symmetry.space_group_name_H-M   'P 1'
#
loop_
_entity.id
_entity.type
_entity.pdbx_description
1 polymer ?
#
loop_
_entity_poly.entity_id
_entity_poly.type
_entity_poly.pdbx_seq_one_letter_code
_entity_poly.pdbx_strand_id
1 'polypeptide(L)' 'YLSEGLVKTDRIVTHNFPLKEWREAIETAEKKTDNAIKVTMTPESS' A
#
# COMPACT_ATOMS: atom_id res chain seq x y z
N TYR A 1 19.49 2.02 -8.83
CA TYR A 1 18.39 1.07 -9.11
C TYR A 1 17.00 1.70 -9.10
N LEU A 2 16.42 2.08 -7.94
CA LEU A 2 15.03 2.61 -7.88
C LEU A 2 14.90 4.02 -8.49
N SER A 3 15.77 4.95 -8.10
CA SER A 3 15.82 6.31 -8.64
C SER A 3 16.27 6.36 -10.11
N GLU A 4 17.02 5.35 -10.55
CA GLU A 4 17.47 5.18 -11.93
C GLU A 4 16.39 4.54 -12.83
N GLY A 5 15.23 4.17 -12.27
CA GLY A 5 14.13 3.54 -13.03
C GLY A 5 14.41 2.10 -13.47
N LEU A 6 15.47 1.47 -12.98
CA LEU A 6 15.84 0.09 -13.31
C LEU A 6 14.91 -0.95 -12.67
N VAL A 7 14.11 -0.54 -11.67
CA VAL A 7 13.11 -1.38 -11.01
C VAL A 7 11.76 -0.66 -11.03
N LYS A 8 10.75 -1.30 -11.64
CA LYS A 8 9.37 -0.79 -11.70
C LYS A 8 8.64 -1.06 -10.38
N THR A 9 8.36 -0.03 -9.61
CA THR A 9 7.63 -0.11 -8.33
C THR A 9 6.19 0.41 -8.41
N ASP A 10 5.79 0.99 -9.53
CA ASP A 10 4.48 1.59 -9.77
C ASP A 10 3.31 0.60 -9.62
N ARG A 11 3.56 -0.70 -9.81
CA ARG A 11 2.52 -1.75 -9.78
C ARG A 11 2.53 -2.62 -8.54
N ILE A 12 3.43 -2.39 -7.60
CA ILE A 12 3.53 -3.24 -6.40
C ILE A 12 2.45 -2.87 -5.37
N VAL A 13 2.07 -1.59 -5.31
CA VAL A 13 1.04 -1.09 -4.40
C VAL A 13 -0.32 -1.52 -4.92
N THR A 14 -0.95 -2.47 -4.23
CA THR A 14 -2.28 -2.96 -4.61
C THR A 14 -3.39 -2.30 -3.82
N HIS A 15 -3.09 -1.76 -2.63
CA HIS A 15 -4.06 -1.07 -1.79
C HIS A 15 -3.46 0.20 -1.19
N ASN A 16 -4.28 1.24 -1.10
CA ASN A 16 -3.97 2.47 -0.39
C ASN A 16 -5.16 2.88 0.48
N PHE A 17 -4.94 2.98 1.79
CA PHE A 17 -5.96 3.37 2.75
C PHE A 17 -5.67 4.78 3.30
N PRO A 18 -6.68 5.57 3.68
CA PRO A 18 -6.46 6.75 4.49
C PRO A 18 -5.91 6.35 5.86
N LEU A 19 -5.03 7.18 6.44
CA LEU A 19 -4.40 6.88 7.74
C LEU A 19 -5.39 6.62 8.88
N LYS A 20 -6.59 7.20 8.81
CA LYS A 20 -7.68 6.98 9.78
C LYS A 20 -8.18 5.52 9.79
N GLU A 21 -8.04 4.80 8.68
CA GLU A 21 -8.48 3.41 8.50
C GLU A 21 -7.36 2.40 8.75
N TRP A 22 -6.38 2.76 9.59
CA TRP A 22 -5.18 1.95 9.83
C TRP A 22 -5.45 0.51 10.25
N ARG A 23 -6.52 0.26 11.00
CA ARG A 23 -6.84 -1.09 11.48
C ARG A 23 -7.23 -2.01 10.32
N GLU A 24 -8.05 -1.52 9.38
CA GLU A 24 -8.43 -2.27 8.19
C GLU A 24 -7.26 -2.47 7.23
N ALA A 25 -6.40 -1.46 7.10
CA ALA A 25 -5.17 -1.54 6.31
C ALA A 25 -4.23 -2.65 6.83
N ILE A 26 -4.06 -2.74 8.16
CA ILE A 26 -3.26 -3.81 8.78
C ILE A 26 -3.91 -5.17 8.57
N GLU A 27 -5.20 -5.31 8.81
CA GLU A 27 -5.90 -6.58 8.62
C GLU A 27 -5.81 -7.09 7.18
N THR A 28 -5.96 -6.19 6.20
CA THR A 28 -5.80 -6.49 4.76
C THR A 28 -4.40 -6.99 4.45
N ALA A 29 -3.38 -6.37 5.04
CA ALA A 29 -1.98 -6.77 4.88
C ALA A 29 -1.68 -8.14 5.53
N GLU A 30 -2.21 -8.40 6.73
CA GLU A 30 -1.99 -9.65 7.47
C GLU A 30 -2.68 -10.85 6.81
N LYS A 31 -3.95 -10.67 6.44
CA LYS A 31 -4.79 -11.74 5.89
C LYS A 31 -4.56 -11.97 4.39
N LYS A 32 -3.78 -11.11 3.73
CA LYS A 32 -3.59 -11.08 2.26
C LYS A 32 -4.92 -11.03 1.51
N THR A 33 -5.89 -10.29 2.08
CA THR A 33 -7.21 -10.12 1.49
C THR A 33 -7.09 -9.48 0.12
N ASP A 34 -7.98 -9.85 -0.81
CA ASP A 34 -8.04 -9.30 -2.16
C ASP A 34 -6.71 -9.30 -2.93
N ASN A 35 -5.94 -10.39 -2.80
CA ASN A 35 -4.63 -10.56 -3.41
C ASN A 35 -3.64 -9.42 -3.07
N ALA A 36 -3.69 -8.90 -1.84
CA ALA A 36 -2.80 -7.83 -1.40
C ALA A 36 -1.31 -8.19 -1.56
N ILE A 37 -0.56 -7.35 -2.31
CA ILE A 37 0.89 -7.47 -2.53
C ILE A 37 1.62 -6.44 -1.67
N LYS A 38 1.23 -5.16 -1.77
CA LYS A 38 1.72 -4.08 -0.92
C LYS A 38 0.56 -3.16 -0.57
N VAL A 39 0.30 -3.07 0.73
CA VAL A 39 -0.64 -2.10 1.29
C VAL A 39 0.14 -0.85 1.69
N THR A 40 -0.40 0.31 1.36
CA THR A 40 0.12 1.63 1.75
C THR A 40 -0.96 2.41 2.47
N MET A 41 -0.54 3.43 3.22
CA MET A 41 -1.46 4.33 3.88
C MET A 41 -1.03 5.76 3.67
N THR A 42 -1.99 6.62 3.33
CA THR A 42 -1.74 8.04 3.05
C THR A 42 -2.43 8.89 4.11
N PRO A 43 -1.74 9.84 4.77
CA PRO A 43 -2.40 10.84 5.60
C PRO A 43 -3.36 11.65 4.73
N GLU A 44 -4.61 11.84 5.18
CA GLU A 44 -5.48 12.81 4.51
C GLU A 44 -4.82 14.19 4.60
N SER A 45 -4.69 14.86 3.46
CA SER A 45 -4.32 16.27 3.44
C SER A 45 -5.48 17.05 4.06
N SER A 46 -5.18 17.85 5.08
CA SER A 46 -6.14 18.74 5.73
C SER A 46 -6.69 19.78 4.77
#